data_AF-A0A8S1BQN5-F1
#
_entry.id   AF-A0A8S1BQN5-F1
#
_cell.length_a   1.000
_cell.length_b   1.000
_cell.length_c   1.000
_cell.angle_alpha   90.00
_cell.angle_beta   90.00
_cell.angle_gamma   90.00
#
_symmetry.space_group_name_H-M   'P 1'
#
loop_
_entity.id
_entity.type
_entity.pdbx_description
1 polymer ?
#
loop_
_entity_poly.entity_id
_entity_poly.type
_entity_poly.pdbx_seq_one_letter_code
_entity_poly.pdbx_strand_id
1 'polypeptide(L)'
;MVATDNCFLPSDLLQYAEMLLKESLGETNNYSWLKARHIQPEIIESIKDLQKLKPMVFQMTSENCAKIAVKLDNLTDGVYSAAAILSTFKKLVHEQYSIQLLESSVKSAKERKNKKNNRVQPILTPDGRLPTVSFILH
;
A
#
# COMPACT_ATOMS: atom_id res chain seq x y z
N MET A 1 23.92 -4.96 18.39
CA MET A 1 23.91 -4.67 16.93
C MET A 1 22.50 -4.25 16.58
N VAL A 2 22.28 -2.96 16.38
CA VAL A 2 20.98 -2.43 15.95
C VAL A 2 20.90 -2.71 14.45
N ALA A 3 20.09 -3.69 14.05
CA ALA A 3 19.75 -3.86 12.65
C ALA A 3 19.04 -2.56 12.24
N THR A 4 19.68 -1.78 11.38
CA THR A 4 18.98 -0.76 10.61
C THR A 4 18.06 -1.55 9.68
N ASP A 5 16.81 -1.75 10.09
CA ASP A 5 15.81 -2.37 9.24
C ASP A 5 15.71 -1.49 7.99
N ASN A 6 16.22 -2.00 6.86
CA ASN A 6 16.16 -1.37 5.54
C ASN A 6 14.70 -1.32 5.07
N CYS A 7 13.89 -0.50 5.72
CA CYS A 7 12.48 -0.33 5.41
C CYS A 7 12.36 0.67 4.28
N PHE A 8 11.75 0.24 3.17
CA PHE A 8 11.39 1.13 2.08
C PHE A 8 10.30 2.09 2.55
N LEU A 9 10.62 3.37 2.68
CA LEU A 9 9.71 4.38 3.22
C LEU A 9 8.76 4.90 2.14
N PRO A 10 7.59 5.44 2.54
CA PRO A 10 6.70 6.15 1.62
C PRO A 10 7.37 7.30 0.86
N SER A 11 8.37 7.95 1.47
CA SER A 11 9.21 8.96 0.82
C SER A 11 10.03 8.40 -0.34
N ASP A 12 10.55 7.18 -0.17
CA ASP A 12 11.43 6.54 -1.15
C ASP A 12 10.64 6.18 -2.41
N LEU A 13 9.37 5.76 -2.24
CA LEU A 13 8.47 5.52 -3.36
C LEU A 13 8.21 6.78 -4.18
N LEU A 14 7.91 7.90 -3.51
CA LEU A 14 7.65 9.18 -4.19
C LEU A 14 8.89 9.69 -4.89
N GLN A 15 10.06 9.56 -4.26
CA GLN A 15 11.33 9.95 -4.85
C GLN A 15 11.67 9.09 -6.07
N TYR A 16 11.42 7.77 -6.00
CA TYR A 16 11.60 6.86 -7.12
C TYR A 16 10.67 7.21 -8.29
N ALA A 17 9.39 7.49 -8.03
CA ALA A 17 8.45 7.92 -9.07
C ALA A 17 8.87 9.26 -9.71
N GLU A 18 9.37 10.22 -8.90
CA GLU A 18 9.89 11.49 -9.41
C GLU A 18 11.14 11.30 -10.28
N MET A 19 12.04 10.39 -9.89
CA MET A 19 13.22 10.03 -10.66
C MET A 19 12.83 9.48 -12.04
N LEU A 20 11.87 8.54 -12.09
CA LEU A 20 11.38 7.97 -13.36
C LEU A 20 10.75 9.04 -14.27
N LEU A 21 10.00 9.99 -13.71
CA LEU A 21 9.42 11.09 -14.48
C LEU A 21 10.52 11.97 -15.09
N LYS A 22 11.57 12.30 -14.33
CA LYS A 22 12.73 13.08 -14.81
C LYS A 22 13.54 12.32 -15.86
N GLU A 23 13.72 11.02 -15.68
CA GLU A 23 14.44 10.16 -16.62
C GLU A 23 13.73 10.05 -17.96
N SER A 24 12.39 9.90 -17.95
CA SER A 24 11.58 9.83 -19.17
C SER A 24 11.68 11.06 -20.08
N LEU A 25 12.18 12.18 -19.55
CA LEU A 25 12.34 13.46 -20.26
C LEU A 25 13.82 13.79 -20.54
N GLY A 26 14.73 12.87 -20.22
CA GLY A 26 16.16 13.00 -20.50
C GLY A 26 16.83 14.14 -19.73
N GLU A 27 16.38 14.41 -18.50
CA GLU A 27 16.99 15.37 -17.57
C GLU A 27 18.24 14.81 -16.86
N THR A 28 18.52 13.51 -16.96
CA THR A 28 19.65 12.82 -16.30
C THR A 28 21.01 12.99 -17.00
N ASN A 29 21.08 13.76 -18.10
CA ASN A 29 22.32 13.99 -18.83
C ASN A 29 23.24 15.02 -18.14
N ASN A 30 24.56 14.79 -18.20
CA ASN A 30 25.64 15.66 -17.68
C ASN A 30 25.65 17.12 -18.24
N TYR A 31 24.72 17.44 -19.13
CA TYR A 31 24.53 18.73 -19.78
C TYR A 31 23.18 19.38 -19.42
N SER A 32 22.59 19.04 -18.27
CA SER A 32 21.31 19.59 -17.82
C SER A 32 21.29 21.14 -17.78
N TRP A 33 22.43 21.79 -17.51
CA TRP A 33 22.60 23.24 -17.58
C TRP A 33 22.41 23.84 -18.98
N LEU A 34 22.65 23.07 -20.06
CA LEU A 34 22.34 23.48 -21.44
C LEU A 34 20.85 23.42 -21.74
N LYS A 35 20.10 22.53 -21.07
CA LYS A 35 18.63 22.38 -21.22
C LYS A 35 17.83 23.25 -20.23
N ALA A 36 18.47 23.80 -19.20
CA ALA A 36 17.83 24.51 -18.08
C ALA A 36 16.95 25.72 -18.46
N ARG A 37 17.00 26.20 -19.71
CA ARG A 37 16.09 27.25 -20.21
C ARG A 37 14.69 26.75 -20.61
N HIS A 38 14.44 25.44 -20.58
CA HIS A 38 13.15 24.85 -20.88
C HIS A 38 12.82 23.76 -19.85
N ILE A 39 12.50 24.17 -18.62
CA ILE A 39 11.75 23.28 -17.72
C ILE A 39 10.40 23.07 -18.42
N GLN A 40 10.20 21.86 -18.93
CA GLN A 40 8.99 21.53 -19.65
C GLN A 40 7.79 21.67 -18.70
N PRO A 41 6.78 22.47 -19.05
CA PRO A 41 5.61 22.69 -18.19
C PRO A 41 4.91 21.37 -17.81
N GLU A 42 5.02 20.35 -18.66
CA GLU A 42 4.51 19.00 -18.42
C GLU A 42 5.12 18.33 -17.17
N ILE A 43 6.39 18.62 -16.82
CA ILE A 43 7.06 18.08 -15.62
C ILE A 43 6.46 18.68 -14.36
N ILE A 44 6.32 20.01 -14.36
CA ILE A 44 5.80 20.75 -13.21
C ILE A 44 4.39 20.28 -12.89
N GLU A 45 3.58 20.05 -13.92
CA GLU A 45 2.22 19.51 -13.77
C GLU A 45 2.25 18.06 -13.24
N SER A 46 3.12 17.21 -13.78
CA SER A 46 3.28 15.82 -13.33
C SER A 46 3.74 15.72 -11.88
N ILE A 47 4.65 16.59 -11.43
CA ILE A 47 5.10 16.66 -10.04
C ILE A 47 3.96 17.13 -9.12
N LYS A 48 3.18 18.14 -9.53
CA LYS A 48 2.00 18.59 -8.77
C LYS A 48 1.00 17.46 -8.59
N ASP A 49 0.78 16.66 -9.62
CA ASP A 49 -0.11 15.50 -9.55
C ASP A 49 0.45 14.39 -8.66
N LEU A 50 1.75 14.16 -8.67
CA LEU A 50 2.42 13.25 -7.72
C LEU A 50 2.22 13.71 -6.27
N GLN A 51 2.30 15.02 -6.00
CA GLN A 51 2.06 15.57 -4.66
C GLN A 51 0.61 15.34 -4.17
N LYS A 52 -0.38 15.26 -5.07
CA LYS A 52 -1.76 14.92 -4.70
C LYS A 52 -1.90 13.49 -4.16
N LEU A 53 -1.00 12.58 -4.57
CA LEU A 53 -0.99 11.17 -4.12
C LEU A 53 -0.26 10.99 -2.79
N LYS A 54 0.55 11.97 -2.37
CA LYS A 54 1.29 11.95 -1.11
C LYS A 54 0.48 11.51 0.12
N PRO A 55 -0.70 12.08 0.44
CA PRO A 55 -1.46 11.66 1.63
C PRO A 55 -1.84 10.18 1.60
N MET A 56 -2.08 9.62 0.42
CA MET A 56 -2.44 8.22 0.24
C MET A 56 -1.24 7.32 0.44
N VAL A 57 -0.10 7.65 -0.18
CA VAL A 57 1.16 6.90 -0.06
C VAL A 57 1.67 6.87 1.38
N PHE A 58 1.51 7.96 2.13
CA PHE A 58 1.91 8.01 3.55
C PHE A 58 1.02 7.17 4.49
N GLN A 59 -0.15 6.72 4.04
CA GLN A 59 -1.01 5.79 4.80
C GLN A 59 -0.72 4.32 4.47
N MET A 60 0.17 4.05 3.50
CA MET A 60 0.52 2.71 3.09
C MET A 60 1.64 2.14 3.96
N THR A 61 1.67 0.81 4.08
CA THR A 61 2.79 0.11 4.72
C THR A 61 4.04 0.16 3.83
N SER A 62 5.22 0.07 4.44
CA SER A 62 6.51 -0.01 3.73
C SER A 62 6.56 -1.14 2.71
N GLU A 63 5.99 -2.30 3.05
CA GLU A 63 5.88 -3.46 2.15
C GLU A 63 5.03 -3.14 0.90
N ASN A 64 3.89 -2.45 1.09
CA ASN A 64 3.04 -2.06 -0.03
C ASN A 64 3.71 -1.00 -0.90
N CYS A 65 4.46 -0.07 -0.30
CA CYS A 65 5.27 0.89 -1.05
C CYS A 65 6.34 0.18 -1.90
N ALA A 66 7.05 -0.80 -1.34
CA ALA A 66 8.05 -1.57 -2.07
C ALA A 66 7.43 -2.38 -3.22
N LYS A 67 6.25 -3.00 -3.00
CA LYS A 67 5.49 -3.71 -4.04
C LYS A 67 5.14 -2.80 -5.21
N ILE A 68 4.75 -1.55 -4.94
CA ILE A 68 4.47 -0.57 -6.00
C ILE A 68 5.75 -0.24 -6.77
N ALA A 69 6.87 0.02 -6.07
CA ALA A 69 8.13 0.35 -6.73
C ALA A 69 8.56 -0.75 -7.71
N VAL A 70 8.54 -2.02 -7.28
CA VAL A 70 8.89 -3.18 -8.13
C VAL A 70 7.92 -3.34 -9.31
N LYS A 71 6.61 -3.18 -9.08
CA LYS A 71 5.62 -3.24 -10.17
C LYS A 71 5.82 -2.11 -11.17
N LEU A 72 6.11 -0.91 -10.68
CA LEU A 72 6.35 0.25 -11.53
C LEU A 72 7.60 0.02 -12.38
N ASP A 73 8.70 -0.43 -11.79
CA ASP A 73 9.97 -0.75 -12.47
C ASP A 73 9.76 -1.74 -13.62
N ASN A 74 9.13 -2.89 -13.33
CA ASN A 74 8.81 -3.92 -14.32
C ASN A 74 7.93 -3.41 -15.46
N LEU A 75 7.03 -2.48 -15.16
CA LEU A 75 6.13 -1.90 -16.17
C LEU A 75 6.81 -0.78 -16.94
N THR A 76 7.87 -0.14 -16.41
CA THR A 76 8.56 0.97 -17.05
C THR A 76 9.84 0.58 -17.80
N ASP A 77 10.23 -0.70 -17.76
CA ASP A 77 11.46 -1.29 -18.34
C ASP A 77 11.54 -1.28 -19.89
N GLY A 78 10.82 -0.36 -20.53
CA GLY A 78 10.70 -0.25 -21.99
C GLY A 78 10.04 1.06 -22.42
N VAL A 79 10.73 2.18 -22.19
CA VAL A 79 10.44 3.56 -22.69
C VAL A 79 8.97 3.98 -22.58
N TYR A 80 8.61 4.58 -21.44
CA TYR A 80 7.30 5.18 -21.22
C TYR A 80 7.37 6.71 -21.17
N SER A 81 6.37 7.36 -21.78
CA SER A 81 6.14 8.80 -21.58
C SER A 81 5.85 9.10 -20.10
N ALA A 82 6.28 10.27 -19.61
CA ALA A 82 5.99 10.75 -18.26
C ALA A 82 4.50 10.63 -17.88
N ALA A 83 3.59 10.91 -18.82
CA ALA A 83 2.15 10.78 -18.61
C ALA A 83 1.72 9.32 -18.36
N ALA A 84 2.34 8.37 -19.06
CA ALA A 84 2.07 6.95 -18.89
C ALA A 84 2.62 6.43 -17.55
N ILE A 85 3.81 6.88 -17.14
CA ILE A 85 4.41 6.58 -15.83
C ILE A 85 3.48 7.06 -14.71
N LEU A 86 3.06 8.34 -14.76
CA LEU A 86 2.19 8.92 -13.75
C LEU A 86 0.83 8.24 -13.68
N SER A 87 0.22 7.94 -14.83
CA SER A 87 -1.06 7.22 -14.91
C SER A 87 -0.96 5.82 -14.29
N THR A 88 0.14 5.11 -14.59
CA THR A 88 0.39 3.77 -14.05
C THR A 88 0.64 3.82 -12.55
N PHE A 89 1.48 4.75 -12.09
CA PHE A 89 1.73 4.96 -10.67
C PHE A 89 0.45 5.25 -9.90
N LYS A 90 -0.39 6.16 -10.41
CA LYS A 90 -1.70 6.47 -9.83
C LYS A 90 -2.58 5.23 -9.70
N LYS A 91 -2.68 4.41 -10.76
CA LYS A 91 -3.44 3.15 -10.74
C LYS A 91 -2.91 2.19 -9.66
N LEU A 92 -1.59 1.98 -9.61
CA LEU A 92 -0.96 1.08 -8.64
C LEU A 92 -1.18 1.54 -7.19
N VAL A 93 -1.06 2.84 -6.91
CA VAL A 93 -1.32 3.40 -5.58
C VAL A 93 -2.78 3.19 -5.17
N HIS A 94 -3.73 3.49 -6.06
CA HIS A 94 -5.15 3.27 -5.79
C HIS A 94 -5.48 1.79 -5.55
N GLU A 95 -5.01 0.91 -6.43
CA GLU A 95 -5.23 -0.54 -6.33
C GLU A 95 -4.68 -1.08 -5.00
N GLN A 96 -3.41 -0.81 -4.71
CA GLN A 96 -2.76 -1.38 -3.54
C GLN A 96 -3.34 -0.83 -2.22
N TYR A 97 -3.73 0.45 -2.21
CA TYR A 97 -4.41 1.02 -1.05
C TYR A 97 -5.79 0.40 -0.83
N SER A 98 -6.56 0.19 -1.89
CA SER A 98 -7.85 -0.50 -1.81
C SER A 98 -7.70 -1.93 -1.29
N ILE A 99 -6.67 -2.65 -1.74
CA ILE A 99 -6.33 -3.99 -1.22
C ILE A 99 -6.00 -3.92 0.27
N GLN A 100 -5.15 -2.98 0.70
CA GLN A 100 -4.80 -2.80 2.12
C GLN A 100 -6.04 -2.54 3.00
N LEU A 101 -6.97 -1.70 2.52
CA LEU A 101 -8.24 -1.46 3.24
C LEU A 101 -9.09 -2.72 3.33
N LEU A 102 -9.18 -3.50 2.25
CA LEU A 102 -9.93 -4.76 2.24
C LEU A 102 -9.30 -5.77 3.21
N GLU A 103 -7.98 -5.94 3.19
CA GLU A 103 -7.25 -6.83 4.09
C GLU A 103 -7.49 -6.44 5.57
N SER A 104 -7.41 -5.15 5.88
CA SER A 104 -7.68 -4.64 7.23
C SER A 104 -9.12 -4.91 7.68
N SER A 105 -10.08 -4.77 6.76
CA SER A 105 -11.50 -5.02 7.00
C SER A 105 -11.79 -6.50 7.23
N VAL A 106 -11.20 -7.37 6.42
CA VAL A 106 -11.31 -8.83 6.56
C VAL A 106 -10.68 -9.31 7.86
N LYS A 107 -9.49 -8.80 8.21
CA LYS A 107 -8.82 -9.10 9.48
C LYS A 107 -9.68 -8.70 10.68
N SER A 108 -10.21 -7.47 10.66
CA SER A 108 -11.12 -6.97 11.70
C SER A 108 -12.39 -7.82 11.82
N ALA A 109 -12.96 -8.27 10.71
CA ALA A 109 -14.14 -9.14 10.70
C ALA A 109 -13.84 -10.53 11.28
N LYS A 110 -12.68 -11.12 10.96
CA LYS A 110 -12.24 -12.41 11.51
C LYS A 110 -12.02 -12.32 13.03
N GLU A 111 -11.37 -11.26 13.51
CA GLU A 111 -11.16 -11.05 14.95
C GLU A 111 -12.48 -10.90 15.71
N ARG A 112 -13.45 -10.18 15.15
CA ARG A 112 -14.81 -10.05 15.74
C ARG A 112 -15.56 -11.40 15.75
N LYS A 113 -15.42 -12.23 14.72
CA LYS A 113 -16.01 -13.57 14.68
C LYS A 113 -15.38 -14.49 15.73
N ASN A 114 -14.05 -14.49 15.88
CA ASN A 114 -13.34 -15.30 16.86
C ASN A 114 -13.62 -14.87 18.32
N LYS A 115 -13.92 -13.59 18.56
CA LYS A 115 -14.33 -13.10 19.89
C LYS A 115 -15.79 -13.44 20.25
N LYS A 116 -16.67 -13.67 19.26
CA LYS A 116 -18.04 -14.14 19.48
C LYS A 116 -18.11 -15.66 19.68
N ASN A 117 -17.29 -16.18 20.58
CA ASN A 117 -17.59 -17.47 21.20
C ASN A 117 -18.84 -17.27 22.05
N ASN A 118 -20.00 -17.68 21.51
CA ASN A 118 -21.25 -17.83 22.23
C ASN A 118 -21.04 -18.83 23.38
N ARG A 119 -20.46 -18.39 24.50
CA ARG A 119 -20.56 -19.09 25.78
C ARG A 119 -21.92 -18.75 26.36
N VAL A 120 -22.97 -19.31 25.77
CA VAL A 120 -24.24 -19.47 26.46
C VAL A 120 -23.97 -20.52 27.53
N GLN A 121 -23.61 -20.07 28.72
CA GLN A 121 -23.62 -20.94 29.89
C GLN A 121 -25.10 -21.12 30.26
N PRO A 122 -25.66 -22.33 30.16
CA PRO A 122 -27.01 -22.56 30.65
C PRO A 122 -27.01 -22.24 32.15
N ILE A 123 -27.90 -21.34 32.58
CA ILE A 123 -28.11 -21.07 34.01
C ILE A 123 -28.75 -22.34 34.58
N LEU A 124 -27.99 -23.09 35.36
CA LEU A 124 -28.46 -24.31 36.02
C LEU A 124 -29.21 -23.89 37.29
N THR A 125 -30.53 -23.71 37.18
CA THR A 125 -31.40 -23.52 38.34
C THR A 125 -31.98 -24.86 38.82
N PRO A 126 -32.06 -25.12 40.14
CA PRO A 126 -31.44 -24.37 41.26
C PRO A 126 -29.92 -24.56 41.35
N ASP A 127 -29.24 -23.61 42.01
CA ASP A 127 -27.78 -23.59 42.18
C ASP A 127 -27.27 -24.93 42.76
N GLY A 128 -26.38 -25.61 42.02
CA GLY A 128 -25.78 -26.88 42.44
C GLY A 128 -25.96 -28.06 41.47
N ARG A 129 -26.67 -27.89 40.35
CA ARG A 129 -26.71 -28.92 39.30
C ARG A 129 -25.38 -28.98 38.55
N LEU A 130 -24.81 -30.17 38.42
CA LEU A 130 -23.69 -30.44 37.52
C LEU A 130 -24.24 -30.76 36.11
N PRO A 131 -23.54 -30.35 35.03
CA PRO A 131 -23.94 -30.69 33.66
C PRO A 131 -23.87 -32.20 33.46
N THR A 132 -25.02 -32.87 33.44
CA THR A 132 -25.12 -34.29 33.10
C THR A 132 -25.04 -34.46 31.58
N VAL A 133 -23.95 -35.05 31.10
CA VAL A 133 -23.84 -35.54 29.73
C VAL A 133 -24.63 -36.86 29.65
N SER A 134 -25.90 -36.78 29.30
CA SER A 134 -26.70 -37.97 29.01
C SER A 134 -26.41 -38.41 27.58
N PHE A 135 -25.56 -39.43 27.43
CA PHE A 135 -25.39 -40.12 26.16
C PHE A 135 -26.65 -40.96 25.90
N ILE A 136 -27.46 -40.59 24.92
CA ILE A 136 -28.48 -41.47 24.39
C ILE A 136 -27.76 -42.43 23.44
N LEU A 137 -27.63 -43.69 23.85
CA LEU A 137 -27.29 -44.80 22.97
C LEU A 137 -28.61 -45.34 22.41
N HIS A 138 -28.82 -45.19 21.10
CA HIS A 138 -29.79 -45.95 20.33
C HIS A 138 -29.06 -46.81 19.32
#